data_AF-A0A7S1RST7-F1
#
_entry.id   AF-A0A7S1RST7-F1
#
_cell.length_a   1.000
_cell.length_b   1.000
_cell.length_c   1.000
_cell.angle_alpha   90.00
_cell.angle_beta   90.00
_cell.angle_gamma   90.00
#
_symmetry.space_group_name_H-M   'P 1'
#
loop_
_entity.id
_entity.type
_entity.pdbx_description
1 polymer ?
#
loop_
_entity_poly.entity_id
_entity_poly.type
_entity_poly.pdbx_seq_one_letter_code
_entity_poly.pdbx_strand_id
1 'polypeptide(L)'
;VPRGPHPLGPANAEGKLGHPTTAMLRNIPNKYTQNSLLEEIHDSGFVDTYDFFYLPMDVHNRANVGYAFINFLDTKDFERFTTAFTDYVFQKHPSLKIARVSPAHIQGLIENLRHFSNRAVTWSRNSQYRPIVRYNGVHRDLCELLAELPLNSKEETA
;
A
#
# COMPACT_ATOMS: atom_id res chain seq x y z
N VAL A 1 6.16 21.11 7.83
CA VAL A 1 6.43 20.61 9.21
C VAL A 1 6.86 19.15 9.11
N PRO A 2 8.01 18.74 9.66
CA PRO A 2 8.38 17.32 9.64
C PRO A 2 7.47 16.58 10.63
N ARG A 3 6.65 15.66 10.11
CA ARG A 3 5.81 14.80 10.95
C ARG A 3 6.74 13.81 11.65
N GLY A 4 6.74 13.82 12.99
CA GLY A 4 7.55 12.93 13.81
C GLY A 4 7.23 11.44 13.58
N PRO A 5 8.03 10.52 14.17
CA PRO A 5 7.86 9.08 13.97
C PRO A 5 6.43 8.67 14.34
N HIS A 6 5.69 8.16 13.36
CA HIS A 6 4.31 7.70 13.54
C HIS A 6 4.32 6.34 14.22
N PRO A 7 3.68 6.19 15.39
CA PRO A 7 3.55 4.88 16.03
C PRO A 7 2.73 3.97 15.12
N LEU A 8 3.25 2.75 14.90
CA LEU A 8 2.50 1.69 14.22
C LEU A 8 1.22 1.42 15.01
N GLY A 9 0.09 1.74 14.41
CA GLY A 9 -1.22 1.54 15.03
C GLY A 9 -1.44 0.07 15.41
N PRO A 10 -2.17 -0.21 16.50
CA PRO A 10 -2.36 -1.56 16.99
C PRO A 10 -3.18 -2.39 15.99
N ALA A 11 -2.68 -3.59 15.70
CA ALA A 11 -3.45 -4.64 15.06
C ALA A 11 -4.48 -5.17 16.08
N ASN A 12 -5.74 -4.76 15.95
CA ASN A 12 -6.81 -5.28 16.81
C ASN A 12 -7.43 -6.52 16.18
N ALA A 13 -7.22 -7.65 16.85
CA ALA A 13 -8.13 -8.78 16.83
C ALA A 13 -9.44 -8.41 17.56
N GLU A 14 -10.53 -9.04 17.14
CA GLU A 14 -11.85 -9.09 17.79
C GLU A 14 -12.82 -7.89 17.59
N GLY A 15 -13.76 -8.07 16.65
CA GLY A 15 -15.16 -7.65 16.80
C GLY A 15 -15.56 -6.18 16.67
N LYS A 16 -14.62 -5.23 16.57
CA LYS A 16 -14.89 -3.87 16.06
C LYS A 16 -14.33 -3.79 14.64
N LEU A 17 -15.13 -3.37 13.67
CA LEU A 17 -14.64 -3.06 12.33
C LEU A 17 -13.66 -1.88 12.46
N GLY A 18 -12.38 -2.18 12.71
CA GLY A 18 -11.31 -1.21 12.72
C GLY A 18 -11.40 -0.41 11.44
N HIS A 19 -11.27 0.90 11.54
CA HIS A 19 -11.38 1.72 10.35
C HIS A 19 -10.27 1.33 9.36
N PRO A 20 -10.61 1.05 8.10
CA PRO A 20 -9.65 0.52 7.14
C PRO A 20 -8.52 1.51 6.87
N THR A 21 -7.32 0.96 6.69
CA THR A 21 -6.11 1.71 6.35
C THR A 21 -5.51 1.23 5.03
N THR A 22 -5.79 -0.01 4.61
CA THR A 22 -5.35 -0.52 3.30
C THR A 22 -6.43 -0.35 2.25
N ALA A 23 -6.11 0.40 1.19
CA ALA A 23 -6.93 0.52 -0.01
C ALA A 23 -6.49 -0.46 -1.09
N MET A 24 -7.47 -1.00 -1.81
CA MET A 24 -7.32 -1.61 -3.12
C MET A 24 -7.80 -0.62 -4.17
N LEU A 25 -6.87 -0.07 -4.95
CA LEU A 25 -7.17 0.75 -6.12
C LEU A 25 -7.35 -0.17 -7.32
N ARG A 26 -8.48 -0.08 -8.02
CA ARG A 26 -8.84 -0.93 -9.15
C ARG A 26 -9.03 -0.12 -10.43
N ASN A 27 -9.08 -0.83 -11.55
CA ASN A 27 -9.25 -0.29 -12.90
C ASN A 27 -8.07 0.61 -13.34
N ILE A 28 -6.86 0.27 -12.92
CA ILE A 28 -5.66 0.99 -13.32
C ILE A 28 -5.37 0.67 -14.80
N PRO A 29 -5.03 1.67 -15.65
CA PRO A 29 -4.62 1.40 -17.02
C PRO A 29 -3.31 0.60 -17.05
N ASN A 30 -3.24 -0.45 -17.86
CA ASN A 30 -2.16 -1.44 -17.79
C ASN A 30 -0.76 -0.86 -18.10
N LYS A 31 -0.70 0.33 -18.72
CA LYS A 31 0.55 1.06 -19.01
C LYS A 31 1.16 1.74 -17.80
N TYR A 32 0.42 1.90 -16.70
CA TYR A 32 0.99 2.45 -15.48
C TYR A 32 2.07 1.53 -14.93
N THR A 33 3.20 2.16 -14.60
CA THR A 33 4.28 1.55 -13.84
C THR A 33 4.13 1.91 -12.37
N GLN A 34 4.89 1.24 -11.50
CA GLN A 34 4.95 1.59 -10.08
C GLN A 34 5.29 3.08 -9.89
N ASN A 35 6.29 3.58 -10.62
CA ASN A 35 6.71 4.98 -10.51
C ASN A 35 5.63 5.95 -11.03
N SER A 36 5.08 5.71 -12.22
CA SER A 36 4.11 6.64 -12.81
C SER A 36 2.82 6.73 -11.98
N LEU A 37 2.39 5.62 -11.38
CA LEU A 37 1.23 5.61 -10.48
C LEU A 37 1.54 6.34 -9.16
N LEU A 38 2.74 6.14 -8.60
CA LEU A 38 3.15 6.85 -7.39
C LEU A 38 3.24 8.36 -7.61
N GLU A 39 3.81 8.80 -8.72
CA GLU A 39 3.85 10.22 -9.05
C GLU A 39 2.43 10.81 -9.11
N GLU A 40 1.46 10.11 -9.70
CA GLU A 40 0.09 10.62 -9.79
C GLU A 40 -0.63 10.67 -8.42
N ILE A 41 -0.33 9.70 -7.56
CA ILE A 41 -0.78 9.70 -6.16
C ILE A 41 -0.13 10.86 -5.39
N HIS A 42 1.15 11.14 -5.63
CA HIS A 42 1.89 12.25 -5.03
C HIS A 42 1.35 13.61 -5.50
N ASP A 43 1.11 13.77 -6.80
CA ASP A 43 0.52 14.96 -7.42
C ASP A 43 -0.88 15.25 -6.85
N SER A 44 -1.59 14.21 -6.40
CA SER A 44 -2.89 14.32 -5.71
C SER A 44 -2.79 14.65 -4.22
N GLY A 45 -1.58 14.86 -3.69
CA GLY A 45 -1.32 15.29 -2.32
C GLY A 45 -1.28 14.15 -1.29
N PHE A 46 -0.87 12.95 -1.69
CA PHE A 46 -0.69 11.78 -0.80
C PHE A 46 0.79 11.45 -0.59
N VAL A 47 1.65 12.46 -0.66
CA VAL A 47 3.07 12.34 -0.32
C VAL A 47 3.21 12.04 1.17
N ASP A 48 3.98 11.00 1.50
CA ASP A 48 4.26 10.58 2.88
C ASP A 48 3.01 10.25 3.73
N THR A 49 1.90 9.86 3.11
CA THR A 49 0.67 9.44 3.82
C THR A 49 0.50 7.92 3.92
N TYR A 50 1.44 7.16 3.35
CA TYR A 50 1.36 5.71 3.24
C TYR A 50 2.71 5.06 3.60
N ASP A 51 2.65 3.84 4.11
CA ASP A 51 3.80 3.03 4.52
C ASP A 51 3.97 1.76 3.67
N PHE A 52 2.97 1.40 2.88
CA PHE A 52 3.01 0.25 1.97
C PHE A 52 2.39 0.62 0.62
N PHE A 53 3.05 0.22 -0.46
CA PHE A 53 2.51 0.32 -1.81
C PHE A 53 2.90 -0.92 -2.61
N TYR A 54 1.95 -1.49 -3.36
CA TYR A 54 2.26 -2.60 -4.27
C TYR A 54 1.38 -2.56 -5.51
N LEU A 55 2.02 -2.55 -6.68
CA LEU A 55 1.40 -2.68 -7.99
C LEU A 55 1.93 -3.97 -8.65
N PRO A 56 1.14 -5.06 -8.69
CA PRO A 56 1.55 -6.28 -9.36
C PRO A 56 1.73 -6.05 -10.87
N MET A 57 2.85 -6.54 -11.39
CA MET A 57 3.22 -6.43 -12.79
C MET A 57 3.25 -7.82 -13.44
N ASP A 58 2.63 -7.92 -14.61
CA ASP A 58 2.82 -9.05 -15.51
C ASP A 58 4.16 -8.86 -16.24
N VAL A 59 5.12 -9.72 -15.92
CA VAL A 59 6.48 -9.67 -16.48
C VAL A 59 6.50 -9.99 -17.97
N HIS A 60 5.59 -10.85 -18.45
CA HIS A 60 5.53 -11.23 -19.86
C HIS A 60 5.00 -10.07 -20.71
N ASN A 61 3.90 -9.46 -20.26
CA ASN A 61 3.25 -8.38 -20.99
C ASN A 61 3.80 -6.99 -20.66
N ARG A 62 4.73 -6.89 -19.69
CA ARG A 62 5.30 -5.64 -19.16
C ARG A 62 4.23 -4.61 -18.80
N ALA A 63 3.14 -5.09 -18.22
CA ALA A 63 1.95 -4.30 -17.92
C ALA A 63 1.45 -4.62 -16.51
N ASN A 64 0.81 -3.67 -15.83
CA ASN A 64 0.17 -3.99 -14.56
C ASN A 64 -1.11 -4.82 -14.76
N VAL A 65 -1.52 -5.52 -13.70
CA VAL A 65 -2.71 -6.38 -13.69
C VAL A 65 -4.02 -5.63 -13.40
N GLY A 66 -3.97 -4.28 -13.34
CA GLY A 66 -5.15 -3.42 -13.23
C GLY A 66 -5.58 -3.07 -11.79
N TYR A 67 -4.82 -3.43 -10.78
CA TYR A 67 -5.07 -3.03 -9.39
C TYR A 67 -3.78 -2.83 -8.59
N ALA A 68 -3.86 -2.06 -7.51
CA ALA A 68 -2.76 -1.81 -6.58
C ALA A 68 -3.26 -1.83 -5.14
N PHE A 69 -2.35 -2.05 -4.19
CA PHE A 69 -2.59 -1.98 -2.76
C PHE A 69 -1.78 -0.85 -2.14
N ILE A 70 -2.41 -0.08 -1.24
CA ILE A 70 -1.80 1.06 -0.57
C ILE A 70 -2.23 1.02 0.89
N ASN A 71 -1.29 0.92 1.84
CA ASN A 71 -1.60 1.06 3.27
C ASN A 71 -1.27 2.48 3.74
N PHE A 72 -2.29 3.19 4.22
CA PHE A 72 -2.18 4.53 4.78
C PHE A 72 -1.78 4.48 6.26
N LEU A 73 -1.10 5.56 6.70
CA LEU A 73 -0.69 5.72 8.10
C LEU A 73 -1.89 5.96 9.03
N ASP A 74 -2.93 6.60 8.53
CA ASP A 74 -4.16 6.93 9.26
C ASP A 74 -5.38 6.63 8.35
N THR A 75 -6.46 6.18 8.97
CA THR A 75 -7.79 6.07 8.35
C THR A 75 -8.22 7.35 7.64
N LYS A 76 -7.89 8.53 8.18
CA LYS A 76 -8.27 9.80 7.54
C LYS A 76 -7.68 9.95 6.14
N ASP A 77 -6.43 9.51 5.95
CA ASP A 77 -5.79 9.52 4.64
C ASP A 77 -6.39 8.45 3.72
N PHE A 78 -6.79 7.28 4.26
CA PHE A 78 -7.55 6.27 3.52
C PHE A 78 -8.90 6.82 3.02
N GLU A 79 -9.65 7.51 3.87
CA GLU A 79 -10.95 8.10 3.51
C GLU A 79 -10.77 9.19 2.45
N ARG A 80 -9.81 10.09 2.66
CA ARG A 80 -9.45 11.14 1.71
C ARG A 80 -9.02 10.56 0.35
N PHE A 81 -8.24 9.48 0.36
CA PHE A 81 -7.84 8.78 -0.86
C PHE A 81 -9.04 8.14 -1.55
N THR A 82 -9.92 7.51 -0.79
CA THR A 82 -11.16 6.91 -1.33
C THR A 82 -12.01 7.96 -2.01
N THR A 83 -12.20 9.13 -1.42
CA THR A 83 -12.95 10.23 -2.06
C THR A 83 -12.25 10.78 -3.30
N ALA A 84 -10.92 10.94 -3.27
CA ALA A 84 -10.17 11.53 -4.38
C ALA A 84 -10.02 10.59 -5.59
N PHE A 85 -9.85 9.28 -5.35
CA PHE A 85 -9.57 8.29 -6.37
C PHE A 85 -10.78 7.44 -6.78
N THR A 86 -11.93 7.59 -6.12
CA THR A 86 -13.18 7.01 -6.64
C THR A 86 -13.67 7.82 -7.84
N ASP A 87 -13.98 7.11 -8.91
CA ASP A 87 -14.37 7.68 -10.20
C ASP A 87 -13.30 8.56 -10.86
N TYR A 88 -12.05 8.42 -10.41
CA TYR A 88 -10.92 9.16 -10.94
C TYR A 88 -10.52 8.67 -12.33
N VAL A 89 -10.24 9.63 -13.21
CA VAL A 89 -9.72 9.38 -14.56
C VAL A 89 -8.22 9.62 -14.54
N PHE A 90 -7.46 8.57 -14.81
CA PHE A 90 -6.01 8.59 -14.88
C PHE A 90 -5.48 9.54 -15.97
N GLN A 91 -4.56 10.43 -15.60
CA GLN A 91 -4.11 11.53 -16.45
C GLN A 91 -2.81 11.23 -17.20
N LYS A 92 -1.85 10.51 -16.59
CA LYS A 92 -0.54 10.24 -17.22
C LYS A 92 -0.60 9.28 -18.40
N HIS A 93 -1.60 8.40 -18.43
CA HIS A 93 -1.87 7.53 -19.57
C HIS A 93 -3.35 7.57 -19.94
N PRO A 94 -3.72 8.12 -21.12
CA PRO A 94 -5.11 8.26 -21.52
C PRO A 94 -5.77 6.89 -21.62
N SER A 95 -6.88 6.73 -20.91
CA SER A 95 -7.66 5.51 -20.87
C SER A 95 -9.12 5.84 -20.56
N LEU A 96 -10.05 5.01 -21.04
CA LEU A 96 -11.46 5.07 -20.66
C LEU A 96 -11.72 4.42 -19.29
N LYS A 97 -10.68 3.85 -18.66
CA LYS A 97 -10.83 3.21 -17.36
C LYS A 97 -11.03 4.26 -16.27
N ILE A 98 -12.06 4.02 -15.46
CA ILE A 98 -12.42 4.83 -14.31
C ILE A 98 -12.00 4.08 -13.05
N ALA A 99 -11.19 4.72 -12.21
CA ALA A 99 -10.64 4.12 -11.01
C ALA A 99 -11.72 3.83 -9.97
N ARG A 100 -11.54 2.75 -9.20
CA ARG A 100 -12.42 2.43 -8.07
C ARG A 100 -11.59 2.07 -6.85
N VAL A 101 -11.93 2.65 -5.71
CA VAL A 101 -11.28 2.34 -4.44
C VAL A 101 -12.21 1.45 -3.61
N SER A 102 -11.62 0.48 -2.92
CA SER A 102 -12.30 -0.29 -1.87
C SER A 102 -11.33 -0.66 -0.77
N PRO A 103 -11.81 -0.94 0.46
CA PRO A 103 -10.97 -1.59 1.46
C PRO A 103 -10.37 -2.88 0.89
N ALA A 104 -9.06 -3.08 1.08
CA ALA A 104 -8.41 -4.33 0.73
C ALA A 104 -8.82 -5.45 1.69
N HIS A 105 -8.71 -6.71 1.27
CA HIS A 105 -8.95 -7.85 2.16
C HIS A 105 -7.92 -7.88 3.32
N ILE A 106 -6.67 -7.53 3.02
CA ILE A 106 -5.58 -7.49 4.00
C ILE A 106 -5.43 -6.05 4.47
N GLN A 107 -5.59 -5.83 5.78
CA GLN A 107 -5.59 -4.51 6.41
C GLN A 107 -4.35 -4.31 7.29
N GLY A 108 -3.75 -3.12 7.22
CA GLY A 108 -2.59 -2.73 8.03
C GLY A 108 -1.25 -3.15 7.43
N LEU A 109 -0.19 -2.41 7.82
CA LEU A 109 1.17 -2.65 7.35
C LEU A 109 1.65 -4.07 7.67
N ILE A 110 1.56 -4.49 8.94
CA ILE A 110 2.11 -5.77 9.42
C ILE A 110 1.55 -6.96 8.63
N GLU A 111 0.23 -7.00 8.44
CA GLU A 111 -0.42 -8.09 7.71
C GLU A 111 -0.07 -8.08 6.22
N ASN A 112 0.10 -6.90 5.61
CA ASN A 112 0.64 -6.80 4.26
C ASN A 112 2.07 -7.33 4.19
N LEU A 113 2.96 -6.94 5.10
CA LEU A 113 4.34 -7.45 5.15
C LEU A 113 4.35 -8.98 5.29
N ARG A 114 3.55 -9.55 6.20
CA ARG A 114 3.41 -11.01 6.37
C ARG A 114 2.90 -11.69 5.11
N HIS A 115 1.92 -11.09 4.43
CA HIS A 115 1.36 -11.66 3.22
C HIS A 115 2.36 -11.71 2.06
N PHE A 116 3.16 -10.65 1.92
CA PHE A 116 4.10 -10.53 0.81
C PHE A 116 5.48 -11.13 1.12
N SER A 117 5.87 -11.31 2.39
CA SER A 117 7.20 -11.81 2.75
C SER A 117 7.52 -13.18 2.17
N ASN A 118 6.52 -14.05 1.97
CA ASN A 118 6.72 -15.37 1.38
C ASN A 118 6.35 -15.46 -0.12
N ARG A 119 6.11 -14.33 -0.79
CA ARG A 119 5.71 -14.30 -2.20
C ARG A 119 6.89 -14.04 -3.12
N ALA A 120 6.96 -14.76 -4.24
CA ALA A 120 8.01 -14.61 -5.27
C ALA A 120 8.26 -13.15 -5.70
N VAL A 121 7.23 -12.31 -5.66
CA VAL A 121 7.30 -10.88 -6.04
C VAL A 121 8.23 -10.07 -5.15
N THR A 122 8.39 -10.44 -3.89
CA THR A 122 9.33 -9.80 -2.94
C THR A 122 10.78 -10.00 -3.35
N TRP A 123 11.08 -11.13 -3.98
CA TRP A 123 12.43 -11.46 -4.49
C TRP A 123 12.61 -11.17 -5.98
N SER A 124 11.68 -10.44 -6.61
CA SER A 124 11.76 -10.12 -8.03
C SER A 124 13.08 -9.40 -8.36
N ARG A 125 13.81 -9.80 -9.41
CA ARG A 125 15.07 -9.12 -9.78
C ARG A 125 14.87 -7.65 -10.17
N ASN A 126 13.67 -7.28 -10.61
CA ASN A 126 13.31 -5.89 -10.89
C ASN A 126 12.65 -5.25 -9.66
N SER A 127 13.28 -4.21 -9.12
CA SER A 127 12.79 -3.48 -7.94
C SER A 127 11.42 -2.85 -8.17
N GLN A 128 11.10 -2.42 -9.40
CA GLN A 128 9.80 -1.82 -9.73
C GLN A 128 8.62 -2.79 -9.62
N TYR A 129 8.89 -4.09 -9.49
CA TYR A 129 7.87 -5.14 -9.36
C TYR A 129 7.70 -5.59 -7.91
N ARG A 130 8.50 -5.05 -6.99
CA ARG A 130 8.43 -5.38 -5.56
C ARG A 130 7.46 -4.45 -4.85
N PRO A 131 6.88 -4.88 -3.72
CA PRO A 131 6.25 -3.95 -2.79
C PRO A 131 7.24 -2.89 -2.32
N ILE A 132 6.77 -1.65 -2.23
CA ILE A 132 7.48 -0.55 -1.59
C ILE A 132 7.00 -0.48 -0.15
N VAL A 133 7.95 -0.48 0.76
CA VAL A 133 7.70 -0.35 2.19
C VAL A 133 8.44 0.88 2.70
N ARG A 134 7.74 1.71 3.47
CA ARG A 134 8.30 2.88 4.13
C ARG A 134 8.02 2.80 5.62
N TYR A 135 9.05 3.01 6.42
CA TYR A 135 8.94 3.04 7.87
C TYR A 135 9.74 4.22 8.42
N ASN A 136 9.15 5.01 9.30
CA ASN A 136 9.73 6.27 9.80
C ASN A 136 10.20 7.22 8.66
N GLY A 137 9.43 7.28 7.58
CA GLY A 137 9.72 8.14 6.41
C GLY A 137 10.78 7.60 5.44
N VAL A 138 11.46 6.50 5.78
CA VAL A 138 12.56 5.92 4.99
C VAL A 138 12.09 4.66 4.26
N HIS A 139 12.62 4.40 3.06
CA HIS A 139 12.41 3.13 2.37
C HIS A 139 13.08 2.00 3.15
N ARG A 140 12.39 0.87 3.32
CA ARG A 140 12.89 -0.30 4.03
C ARG A 140 12.72 -1.56 3.19
N ASP A 141 13.62 -2.52 3.35
CA ASP A 141 13.36 -3.86 2.85
C ASP A 141 12.21 -4.50 3.63
N LEU A 142 11.34 -5.20 2.91
CA LEU A 142 10.14 -5.80 3.47
C LEU A 142 10.48 -6.89 4.51
N CYS A 143 11.45 -7.74 4.22
CA CYS A 143 11.84 -8.86 5.07
C CYS A 143 12.60 -8.37 6.30
N GLU A 144 13.49 -7.38 6.14
CA GLU A 144 14.19 -6.76 7.26
C GLU A 144 13.21 -6.09 8.22
N LEU A 145 12.27 -5.28 7.69
CA LEU A 145 11.28 -4.63 8.53
C LEU A 145 10.42 -5.65 9.27
N LEU A 146 9.96 -6.70 8.59
CA LEU A 146 9.16 -7.74 9.24
C LEU A 146 9.93 -8.46 10.37
N ALA A 147 11.25 -8.63 10.24
CA ALA A 147 12.08 -9.26 11.26
C ALA A 147 12.37 -8.34 12.46
N GLU A 148 12.43 -7.03 12.24
CA GLU A 148 12.64 -6.03 13.30
C GLU A 148 11.38 -5.69 14.09
N LEU A 149 10.21 -5.82 13.46
CA LEU A 149 8.95 -5.61 14.15
C LEU A 149 8.82 -6.69 15.22
N PRO A 150 8.53 -6.31 16.48
CA PRO A 150 8.28 -7.30 17.51
C PRO A 150 7.13 -8.17 17.01
N LEU A 151 7.43 -9.44 16.70
CA LEU A 151 6.44 -10.51 16.80
C LEU A 151 5.81 -10.26 18.16
N ASN A 152 4.50 -9.99 18.25
CA ASN A 152 3.86 -9.97 19.55
C ASN A 152 4.14 -11.33 20.19
N SER A 153 5.17 -11.35 21.04
CA SER A 153 5.29 -12.16 22.22
C SER A 153 3.90 -12.10 22.84
N LYS A 154 3.29 -13.28 22.90
CA LYS A 154 2.15 -13.64 23.74
C LYS A 154 1.76 -12.54 24.71
N GLU A 155 0.51 -12.10 24.64
CA GLU A 155 -0.15 -11.36 25.71
C GLU A 155 0.27 -11.93 27.06
N GLU A 156 1.05 -11.14 27.79
CA GLU A 156 1.34 -11.29 29.19
C GLU A 156 0.28 -10.46 29.92
N THR A 157 -0.79 -11.12 30.36
CA THR A 157 -1.63 -10.69 31.49
C THR A 157 -2.33 -11.97 31.97
N ALA A 158 -1.71 -12.70 32.89
CA ALA A 158 -1.89 -12.58 34.34
C ALA A 158 -3.30 -13.00 34.79
#